data_AF-A0A436QMR4-F1
#
_entry.id   AF-A0A436QMR4-F1
#
_cell.length_a   1.000
_cell.length_b   1.000
_cell.length_c   1.000
_cell.angle_alpha   90.00
_cell.angle_beta   90.00
_cell.angle_gamma   90.00
#
_symmetry.space_group_name_H-M   'P 1'
#
loop_
_entity.id
_entity.type
_entity.pdbx_description
1 polymer ?
#
loop_
_entity_poly.entity_id
_entity_poly.type
_entity_poly.pdbx_seq_one_letter_code
_entity_poly.pdbx_strand_id
1 'polypeptide(L)'
;MNGLAEAAGSFALTRWVSRKSRADFERWQAGALRRFLDRDLPRAPFYGKAPACLTDLPVTDKALLMARFDEFNIHGLTAAQAWATLAHDGRAGALTVGASAGTSGNRGLFVISEAEKYRWLGTILAKAAPDLVWRGMRVAVILPQNTGLYD
;
A
#
# COMPACT_ATOMS: atom_id res chain seq x y z
N MET A 1 13.44 -3.53 9.86
CA MET A 1 14.03 -3.48 8.50
C MET A 1 14.49 -2.06 8.25
N ASN A 2 15.64 -1.84 7.59
CA ASN A 2 16.12 -0.50 7.26
C ASN A 2 15.22 0.08 6.14
N GLY A 3 14.47 1.14 6.41
CA GLY A 3 13.52 1.73 5.46
C GLY A 3 14.18 2.13 4.13
N LEU A 4 15.42 2.61 4.16
CA LEU A 4 16.17 2.95 2.93
C LEU A 4 16.47 1.73 2.07
N ALA A 5 16.72 0.57 2.68
CA ALA A 5 16.93 -0.67 1.94
C ALA A 5 15.64 -1.13 1.23
N GLU A 6 14.47 -0.97 1.89
CA GLU A 6 13.16 -1.25 1.30
C GLU A 6 12.88 -0.33 0.11
N ALA A 7 13.16 0.97 0.25
CA ALA A 7 13.00 1.93 -0.84
C ALA A 7 13.94 1.63 -2.02
N ALA A 8 15.22 1.36 -1.75
CA ALA A 8 16.20 1.02 -2.79
C ALA A 8 15.82 -0.28 -3.53
N GLY A 9 15.41 -1.31 -2.79
CA GLY A 9 14.94 -2.58 -3.37
C GLY A 9 13.69 -2.38 -4.24
N SER A 10 12.72 -1.61 -3.76
CA SER A 10 11.48 -1.31 -4.48
C SER A 10 11.74 -0.47 -5.73
N PHE A 11 12.67 0.48 -5.65
CA PHE A 11 13.13 1.27 -6.79
C PHE A 11 13.74 0.37 -7.87
N ALA A 12 14.72 -0.46 -7.51
CA ALA A 12 15.40 -1.37 -8.43
C ALA A 12 14.43 -2.36 -9.08
N LEU A 13 13.54 -2.98 -8.28
CA LEU A 13 12.49 -3.86 -8.77
C LEU A 13 11.60 -3.14 -9.77
N THR A 14 11.13 -1.94 -9.44
CA THR A 14 10.25 -1.15 -10.33
C THR A 14 10.93 -0.82 -11.65
N ARG A 15 12.23 -0.44 -11.64
CA ARG A 15 13.01 -0.18 -12.86
C ARG A 15 13.17 -1.44 -13.71
N TRP A 16 13.44 -2.58 -13.09
CA TRP A 16 13.58 -3.85 -13.78
C TRP A 16 12.26 -4.32 -14.41
N VAL A 17 11.15 -4.30 -13.65
CA VAL A 17 9.82 -4.66 -14.18
C VAL A 17 9.40 -3.74 -15.32
N SER A 18 9.66 -2.44 -15.20
CA SER A 18 9.25 -1.44 -16.21
C SER A 18 9.96 -1.58 -17.55
N ARG A 19 11.04 -2.36 -17.64
CA ARG A 19 11.80 -2.60 -18.89
C ARG A 19 11.39 -3.89 -19.61
N LYS A 20 10.48 -4.67 -19.03
CA LYS A 20 10.03 -5.94 -19.60
C LYS A 20 9.24 -5.73 -20.88
N SER A 21 9.33 -6.70 -21.79
CA SER A 21 8.34 -6.84 -22.86
C SER A 21 6.95 -7.08 -22.25
N ARG A 22 5.89 -6.84 -23.02
CA ARG A 22 4.52 -7.13 -22.57
C ARG A 22 4.36 -8.58 -22.10
N ALA A 23 4.85 -9.53 -22.90
CA ALA A 23 4.74 -10.96 -22.57
C ALA A 23 5.53 -11.34 -21.30
N ASP A 24 6.71 -10.77 -21.10
CA ASP A 24 7.48 -10.97 -19.87
C ASP A 24 6.83 -10.33 -18.65
N PHE A 25 6.22 -9.16 -18.83
CA PHE A 25 5.48 -8.47 -17.78
C PHE A 25 4.26 -9.28 -17.35
N GLU A 26 3.47 -9.78 -18.29
CA GLU A 26 2.28 -10.60 -18.01
C GLU A 26 2.65 -11.89 -17.26
N ARG A 27 3.74 -12.58 -17.66
CA ARG A 27 4.27 -13.74 -16.91
C ARG A 27 4.69 -13.38 -15.50
N TRP A 28 5.42 -12.28 -15.33
CA TRP A 28 5.85 -11.81 -14.02
C TRP A 28 4.65 -11.42 -13.14
N GLN A 29 3.66 -10.71 -13.69
CA GLN A 29 2.45 -10.29 -13.00
C GLN A 29 1.62 -11.49 -12.54
N ALA A 30 1.48 -12.53 -13.38
CA ALA A 30 0.79 -13.75 -13.00
C ALA A 30 1.47 -14.45 -11.80
N GLY A 31 2.80 -14.50 -11.78
CA GLY A 31 3.56 -15.04 -10.65
C GLY A 31 3.44 -14.19 -9.38
N ALA A 32 3.49 -12.86 -9.51
CA ALA A 32 3.31 -11.94 -8.39
C ALA A 32 1.89 -12.03 -7.80
N LEU A 33 0.87 -12.08 -8.65
CA LEU A 33 -0.52 -12.27 -8.26
C LEU A 33 -0.71 -13.61 -7.54
N ARG A 34 -0.15 -14.70 -8.07
CA ARG A 34 -0.21 -16.01 -7.43
C ARG A 34 0.37 -15.97 -6.01
N ARG A 35 1.57 -15.38 -5.87
CA ARG A 35 2.21 -15.20 -4.57
C ARG A 35 1.34 -14.41 -3.59
N PHE A 36 0.72 -13.32 -4.06
CA PHE A 36 -0.17 -12.50 -3.24
C PHE A 36 -1.39 -13.29 -2.75
N LEU A 37 -2.08 -14.01 -3.65
CA LEU A 37 -3.24 -14.84 -3.31
C LEU A 37 -2.88 -15.95 -2.31
N ASP A 38 -1.72 -16.56 -2.46
CA ASP A 38 -1.31 -17.71 -1.65
C ASP A 38 -0.76 -17.30 -0.27
N ARG A 39 -0.07 -16.15 -0.18
CA ARG A 39 0.73 -15.80 1.01
C ARG A 39 0.23 -14.58 1.77
N ASP A 40 -0.22 -13.56 1.05
CA ASP A 40 -0.50 -12.25 1.64
C ASP A 40 -1.98 -12.07 1.93
N LEU A 41 -2.84 -12.40 0.96
CA LEU A 41 -4.29 -12.28 1.08
C LEU A 41 -4.88 -13.04 2.29
N PRO A 42 -4.48 -14.29 2.59
CA PRO A 42 -5.01 -15.05 3.73
C PRO A 42 -4.71 -14.44 5.10
N ARG A 43 -3.75 -13.50 5.16
CA ARG A 43 -3.38 -12.83 6.42
C ARG A 43 -4.42 -11.80 6.84
N ALA A 44 -5.26 -11.33 5.92
CA ALA A 44 -6.40 -10.49 6.23
C ALA A 44 -7.59 -11.41 6.58
N PRO A 45 -8.12 -11.36 7.82
CA PRO A 45 -9.16 -12.28 8.28
C PRO A 45 -10.38 -12.41 7.36
N PHE A 46 -10.77 -11.32 6.67
CA PHE A 46 -11.93 -11.30 5.78
C PHE A 46 -11.85 -12.35 4.65
N TYR A 47 -10.67 -12.54 4.06
CA TYR A 47 -10.49 -13.46 2.94
C TYR A 47 -10.26 -14.90 3.39
N GLY A 48 -9.76 -15.09 4.60
CA GLY A 48 -9.56 -16.41 5.19
C GLY A 48 -8.53 -17.25 4.43
N LYS A 49 -8.99 -18.16 3.56
CA LYS A 49 -8.11 -19.11 2.85
C LYS A 49 -7.73 -18.57 1.47
N ALA A 50 -6.58 -19.02 0.95
CA ALA A 50 -6.13 -18.68 -0.39
C ALA A 50 -7.14 -19.18 -1.45
N PRO A 51 -7.63 -18.30 -2.35
CA PRO A 51 -8.48 -18.70 -3.46
C PRO A 51 -7.66 -19.41 -4.56
N ALA A 52 -8.33 -20.18 -5.42
CA ALA A 52 -7.67 -20.82 -6.56
C ALA A 52 -7.30 -19.80 -7.65
N CYS A 53 -8.10 -18.75 -7.86
CA CYS A 53 -7.80 -17.65 -8.76
C CYS A 53 -8.40 -16.32 -8.28
N LEU A 54 -7.97 -15.21 -8.89
CA LEU A 54 -8.39 -13.86 -8.50
C LEU A 54 -9.92 -13.67 -8.63
N THR A 55 -10.54 -14.29 -9.63
CA THR A 55 -11.99 -14.18 -9.88
C THR A 55 -12.85 -14.93 -8.86
N ASP A 56 -12.26 -15.77 -8.01
CA ASP A 56 -12.99 -16.45 -6.93
C ASP A 56 -13.18 -15.52 -5.71
N LEU A 57 -12.53 -14.35 -5.69
CA LEU A 57 -12.69 -13.41 -4.61
C LEU A 57 -14.04 -12.68 -4.69
N PRO A 58 -14.69 -12.45 -3.53
CA PRO A 58 -15.90 -11.65 -3.51
C PRO A 58 -15.57 -10.23 -3.97
N VAL A 59 -16.42 -9.68 -4.84
CA VAL A 59 -16.40 -8.24 -5.13
C VAL A 59 -16.86 -7.51 -3.86
N THR A 60 -16.01 -6.61 -3.35
CA THR A 60 -16.28 -5.85 -2.14
C THR A 60 -16.58 -4.40 -2.47
N ASP A 61 -17.24 -3.72 -1.53
CA ASP A 61 -17.47 -2.28 -1.59
C ASP A 61 -16.88 -1.58 -0.35
N LYS A 62 -16.88 -0.25 -0.41
CA LYS A 62 -16.36 0.58 0.66
C LYS A 62 -17.16 0.48 1.96
N ALA A 63 -18.48 0.28 1.87
CA ALA A 63 -19.33 0.21 3.06
C ALA A 63 -19.02 -1.05 3.86
N LEU A 64 -18.91 -2.20 3.18
CA LEU A 64 -18.49 -3.46 3.77
C LEU A 64 -17.08 -3.37 4.36
N LEU A 65 -16.13 -2.80 3.61
CA LEU A 65 -14.75 -2.63 4.07
C LEU A 65 -14.70 -1.81 5.37
N MET A 66 -15.46 -0.71 5.45
CA MET A 66 -15.49 0.13 6.64
C MET A 66 -16.23 -0.48 7.81
N ALA A 67 -17.29 -1.24 7.56
CA ALA A 67 -18.01 -1.96 8.61
C ALA A 67 -17.16 -3.08 9.25
N ARG A 68 -16.20 -3.65 8.50
CA ARG A 68 -15.36 -4.78 8.93
C ARG A 68 -13.87 -4.46 8.81
N PHE A 69 -13.49 -3.21 9.09
CA PHE A 69 -12.13 -2.71 8.81
C PHE A 69 -11.02 -3.56 9.45
N ASP A 70 -11.26 -4.05 10.67
CA ASP A 70 -10.38 -4.96 11.42
C ASP A 70 -10.11 -6.27 10.69
N GLU A 71 -11.06 -6.76 9.90
CA GLU A 71 -10.89 -7.98 9.11
C GLU A 71 -10.17 -7.75 7.77
N PHE A 72 -10.13 -6.50 7.30
CA PHE A 72 -9.43 -6.12 6.08
C PHE A 72 -7.97 -5.69 6.32
N ASN A 73 -7.52 -5.65 7.56
CA ASN A 73 -6.12 -5.36 7.88
C ASN A 73 -5.49 -6.44 8.76
N ILE A 74 -4.22 -6.74 8.49
CA ILE A 74 -3.48 -7.82 9.16
C ILE A 74 -3.13 -7.52 10.62
N HIS A 75 -3.40 -6.30 11.09
CA HIS A 75 -3.10 -5.83 12.43
C HIS A 75 -4.34 -5.80 13.34
N GLY A 76 -5.52 -6.14 12.83
CA GLY A 76 -6.76 -6.17 13.59
C GLY A 76 -7.20 -4.80 14.12
N LEU A 77 -6.75 -3.69 13.51
CA LEU A 77 -7.20 -2.36 13.92
C LEU A 77 -8.66 -2.19 13.56
N THR A 78 -9.49 -1.89 14.56
CA THR A 78 -10.90 -1.52 14.33
C THR A 78 -11.01 -0.14 13.71
N ALA A 79 -12.11 0.12 13.00
CA ALA A 79 -12.39 1.46 12.45
C ALA A 79 -12.41 2.54 13.55
N ALA A 80 -12.97 2.22 14.73
CA ALA A 80 -13.02 3.13 15.87
C ALA A 80 -11.62 3.50 16.38
N GLN A 81 -10.73 2.53 16.54
CA GLN A 81 -9.33 2.78 16.92
C GLN A 81 -8.62 3.64 15.88
N ALA A 82 -8.79 3.32 14.59
CA ALA A 82 -8.17 4.05 13.51
C ALA A 82 -8.64 5.52 13.43
N TRP A 83 -9.94 5.79 13.62
CA TRP A 83 -10.46 7.16 13.70
C TRP A 83 -9.92 7.92 14.91
N ALA A 84 -9.87 7.27 16.09
CA ALA A 84 -9.27 7.87 17.28
C ALA A 84 -7.80 8.21 17.06
N THR A 85 -7.01 7.29 16.48
CA THR A 85 -5.61 7.53 16.09
C THR A 85 -5.48 8.72 15.13
N LEU A 86 -6.36 8.83 14.13
CA LEU A 86 -6.31 9.92 13.15
C LEU A 86 -6.68 11.28 13.74
N ALA A 87 -7.48 11.33 14.80
CA ALA A 87 -7.80 12.56 15.53
C ALA A 87 -6.60 13.11 16.34
N HIS A 88 -5.55 12.32 16.50
CA HIS A 88 -4.29 12.72 17.12
C HIS A 88 -3.23 12.97 16.05
N ASP A 89 -2.23 12.10 15.94
CA ASP A 89 -1.08 12.22 15.04
C ASP A 89 -1.08 11.18 13.91
N GLY A 90 -2.12 10.35 13.83
CA GLY A 90 -2.20 9.27 12.84
C GLY A 90 -1.24 8.11 13.10
N ARG A 91 -0.69 7.96 14.30
CA ARG A 91 0.24 6.87 14.65
C ARG A 91 -0.39 5.85 15.61
N ALA A 92 -0.46 4.60 15.16
CA ALA A 92 -0.85 3.45 16.00
C ALA A 92 0.38 2.56 16.21
N GLY A 93 1.21 2.90 17.19
CA GLY A 93 2.51 2.25 17.39
C GLY A 93 3.43 2.44 16.19
N ALA A 94 3.85 1.36 15.55
CA ALA A 94 4.69 1.39 14.34
C ALA A 94 3.90 1.54 13.03
N LEU A 95 2.58 1.76 13.12
CA LEU A 95 1.68 1.90 11.97
C LEU A 95 1.27 3.35 11.79
N THR A 96 1.11 3.74 10.53
CA THR A 96 0.49 4.99 10.13
C THR A 96 -0.95 4.72 9.71
N VAL A 97 -1.88 5.44 10.33
CA VAL A 97 -3.28 5.47 9.95
C VAL A 97 -3.55 6.75 9.19
N GLY A 98 -4.27 6.63 8.08
CA GLY A 98 -4.73 7.77 7.30
C GLY A 98 -6.16 7.56 6.83
N ALA A 99 -6.72 8.60 6.22
CA ALA A 99 -8.00 8.49 5.57
C ALA A 99 -7.96 9.18 4.20
N SER A 100 -8.54 8.50 3.21
CA SER A 100 -8.69 9.00 1.86
C SER A 100 -9.48 10.32 1.85
N ALA A 101 -9.14 11.19 0.91
CA ALA A 101 -9.70 12.53 0.73
C ALA A 101 -11.15 12.54 0.19
N GLY A 102 -11.92 11.46 0.38
CA GLY A 102 -13.19 11.22 -0.29
C GLY A 102 -14.16 12.42 -0.24
N THR A 103 -14.86 12.66 -1.34
CA THR A 103 -15.93 13.67 -1.44
C THR A 103 -17.20 13.13 -0.76
N SER A 104 -17.99 14.01 -0.14
CA SER A 104 -19.27 13.71 0.56
C SER A 104 -19.23 12.81 1.80
N GLY A 105 -18.52 13.23 2.86
CA GLY A 105 -18.83 12.81 4.24
C GLY A 105 -18.41 11.41 4.68
N ASN A 106 -18.05 10.51 3.74
CA ASN A 106 -17.65 9.14 4.07
C ASN A 106 -16.19 8.92 3.66
N ARG A 107 -15.22 9.27 4.52
CA ARG A 107 -13.78 9.06 4.26
C ARG A 107 -13.44 7.57 4.49
N GLY A 108 -12.63 6.99 3.60
CA GLY A 108 -12.17 5.60 3.77
C GLY A 108 -10.85 5.56 4.53
N LEU A 109 -10.74 4.74 5.58
CA LEU A 109 -9.51 4.55 6.35
C LEU A 109 -8.51 3.66 5.61
N PHE A 110 -7.23 3.89 5.87
CA PHE A 110 -6.15 2.96 5.56
C PHE A 110 -5.17 2.88 6.72
N VAL A 111 -4.48 1.75 6.83
CA VAL A 111 -3.38 1.53 7.77
C VAL A 111 -2.19 0.96 7.00
N ILE A 112 -1.00 1.47 7.25
CA ILE A 112 0.24 1.03 6.62
C ILE A 112 1.37 0.95 7.64
N SER A 113 2.32 0.08 7.37
CA SER A 113 3.59 0.01 8.07
C SER A 113 4.62 0.99 7.48
N GLU A 114 5.66 1.28 8.25
CA GLU A 114 6.83 2.03 7.76
C GLU A 114 7.46 1.37 6.51
N ALA A 115 7.55 0.03 6.48
CA ALA A 115 8.10 -0.66 5.31
C ALA A 115 7.26 -0.41 4.04
N GLU A 116 5.92 -0.38 4.16
CA GLU A 116 5.04 -0.07 3.03
C GLU A 116 5.18 1.38 2.57
N LYS A 117 5.39 2.33 3.49
CA LYS A 117 5.71 3.71 3.16
C LYS A 117 6.99 3.82 2.33
N TYR A 118 8.08 3.17 2.76
CA TYR A 118 9.34 3.18 2.01
C TYR A 118 9.24 2.41 0.68
N ARG A 119 8.45 1.34 0.62
CA ARG A 119 8.15 0.64 -0.63
C ARG A 119 7.44 1.54 -1.64
N TRP A 120 6.46 2.31 -1.18
CA TRP A 120 5.80 3.32 -1.99
C TRP A 120 6.80 4.38 -2.47
N LEU A 121 7.63 4.91 -1.58
CA LEU A 121 8.65 5.91 -1.91
C LEU A 121 9.61 5.42 -3.02
N GLY A 122 10.16 4.22 -2.87
CA GLY A 122 11.03 3.63 -3.88
C GLY A 122 10.34 3.45 -5.23
N THR A 123 9.07 3.02 -5.20
CA THR A 123 8.26 2.81 -6.41
C THR A 123 7.96 4.11 -7.13
N ILE A 124 7.50 5.15 -6.42
CA ILE A 124 7.16 6.43 -7.04
C ILE A 124 8.40 7.14 -7.59
N LEU A 125 9.53 7.09 -6.88
CA LEU A 125 10.79 7.65 -7.37
C LEU A 125 11.27 6.94 -8.65
N ALA A 126 11.16 5.61 -8.74
CA ALA A 126 11.53 4.88 -9.95
C ALA A 126 10.69 5.24 -11.18
N LYS A 127 9.47 5.75 -10.99
CA LYS A 127 8.56 6.17 -12.06
C LYS A 127 8.68 7.65 -12.38
N ALA A 128 8.73 8.51 -11.36
CA ALA A 128 8.64 9.96 -11.51
C ALA A 128 10.00 10.67 -11.55
N ALA A 129 11.01 10.12 -10.87
CA ALA A 129 12.33 10.72 -10.76
C ALA A 129 13.46 9.66 -10.79
N PRO A 130 13.51 8.76 -11.79
CA PRO A 130 14.47 7.65 -11.81
C PRO A 130 15.93 8.11 -11.87
N ASP A 131 16.19 9.33 -12.31
CA ASP A 131 17.56 9.87 -12.41
C ASP A 131 18.03 10.51 -11.10
N LEU A 132 17.19 10.54 -10.04
CA LEU A 132 17.50 11.21 -8.76
C LEU A 132 18.74 10.61 -8.10
N VAL A 133 18.97 9.32 -8.33
CA VAL A 133 20.13 8.58 -7.81
C VAL A 133 21.43 8.96 -8.51
N TRP A 134 21.37 9.57 -9.70
CA TRP A 134 22.53 9.94 -10.53
C TRP A 134 22.70 11.44 -10.68
N ARG A 135 21.63 12.22 -10.48
CA ARG A 135 21.60 13.67 -10.67
C ARG A 135 20.85 14.29 -9.50
N GLY A 136 21.46 15.29 -8.87
CA GLY A 136 20.76 16.11 -7.90
C GLY A 136 19.56 16.78 -8.55
N MET A 137 18.37 16.56 -8.02
CA MET A 137 17.14 17.22 -8.48
C MET A 137 16.51 18.03 -7.35
N ARG A 138 15.89 19.14 -7.72
CA ARG A 138 15.05 19.92 -6.82
C ARG A 138 13.61 19.48 -7.06
N VAL A 139 13.02 18.79 -6.09
CA VAL A 139 11.67 18.23 -6.17
C VAL A 139 10.77 18.99 -5.20
N ALA A 140 9.60 19.44 -5.68
CA ALA A 140 8.53 19.95 -4.84
C ALA A 140 7.41 18.90 -4.79
N VAL A 141 7.01 18.51 -3.59
CA VAL A 141 5.90 17.56 -3.38
C VAL A 141 4.68 18.36 -2.94
N ILE A 142 3.62 18.34 -3.74
CA ILE A 142 2.37 19.03 -3.44
C ILE A 142 1.30 17.97 -3.22
N LEU A 143 0.76 17.92 -2.01
CA LEU A 143 -0.24 16.95 -1.61
C LEU A 143 -1.48 17.67 -1.09
N PRO A 144 -2.70 17.25 -1.49
CA PRO A 144 -3.93 17.90 -1.08
C PRO A 144 -4.27 17.68 0.40
N GLN A 145 -3.67 16.67 1.04
CA GLN A 145 -3.81 16.36 2.47
C GLN A 145 -2.44 15.99 2.99
N ASN A 146 -2.04 16.57 4.13
CA ASN A 146 -0.86 16.06 4.83
C ASN A 146 -1.26 14.78 5.58
N THR A 147 -0.58 13.68 5.30
CA THR A 147 -0.81 12.39 5.99
C THR A 147 0.56 11.79 6.29
N GLY A 148 0.69 11.05 7.39
CA GLY A 148 1.96 10.41 7.77
C GLY A 148 2.51 9.42 6.75
N LEU A 149 1.76 9.09 5.68
CA LEU A 149 2.28 8.36 4.52
C LEU A 149 3.39 9.15 3.80
N TYR A 150 3.33 10.48 3.83
CA TYR A 150 4.24 11.35 3.07
C TYR A 150 5.28 12.06 3.94
N ASP A 151 5.03 12.18 5.25
CA ASP A 151 5.98 12.68 6.26
C ASP A 151 7.02 11.61 6.59
#